data_AF-A0A350JLH8-F1
#
_entry.id   AF-A0A350JLH8-F1
#
_cell.length_a   1.000
_cell.length_b   1.000
_cell.length_c   1.000
_cell.angle_alpha   90.00
_cell.angle_beta   90.00
_cell.angle_gamma   90.00
#
_symmetry.space_group_name_H-M   'P 1'
#
loop_
_entity.id
_entity.type
_entity.pdbx_description
1 polymer ?
#
loop_
_entity_poly.entity_id
_entity_poly.type
_entity_poly.pdbx_seq_one_letter_code
_entity_poly.pdbx_strand_id
1 'polypeptide(L)'
;MRASGSATQNLIHDQELVFLRLKAESDSARAYANNLSADLQVQFQKQAEAMERANKLEADLSQKQKIEKVQRAQIDSLEARIERESASTTEVGAEIESLRAELAWKKKEQELQSAHAQFQHRKIDRLKESKADLEARSDSLSNNLMARSAENEDLKMALVQTSKRIENFESQIDSLGKLSQSGSQNNEELKALKHQLDSIEARDLALKSAIAKKENELATLESQKAKTQKNLKALEVATSRQLEETHNLMHRVNNLSKKEAQAHLEIVALRDELNKSQDEMDRKKIIYDTKSRALNAKLDNAKLSNEIVFEELKKEVSIMQRERDSIAVVQRETELRNGKLVSKIERLESERELLIDASSSNAISSVYYRVNLGSQPSLEDISGLTMGLEIFRRESRGKIHTSVGHFSSLKEAIHTKDTMAQAGFRKAVVEAYRNDERIPLKEAVDTASIP
;
A
#
# COMPACT_ATOMS: atom_id res chain seq x y z
N MET A 1 -82.98 -84.34 37.68
CA MET A 1 -82.83 -83.14 38.55
C MET A 1 -81.42 -83.12 39.15
N ARG A 2 -80.49 -82.39 38.52
CA ARG A 2 -79.13 -81.97 38.99
C ARG A 2 -78.32 -81.57 37.73
N ALA A 3 -78.46 -80.34 37.26
CA ALA A 3 -77.60 -79.73 36.19
C ALA A 3 -77.91 -78.25 35.88
N SER A 4 -79.10 -77.71 36.22
CA SER A 4 -79.55 -76.39 35.71
C SER A 4 -79.26 -75.17 36.61
N GLY A 5 -78.79 -75.36 37.84
CA GLY A 5 -78.48 -74.26 38.77
C GLY A 5 -77.05 -73.73 38.66
N SER A 6 -76.12 -74.50 38.07
CA SER A 6 -74.71 -74.08 37.96
C SER A 6 -74.43 -73.22 36.73
N ALA A 7 -75.20 -73.37 35.63
CA ALA A 7 -74.95 -72.63 34.38
C ALA A 7 -75.37 -71.15 34.46
N THR A 8 -76.48 -70.84 35.13
CA THR A 8 -76.97 -69.45 35.29
C THR A 8 -76.22 -68.68 36.36
N GLN A 9 -75.79 -69.34 37.45
CA GLN A 9 -74.89 -68.74 38.44
C GLN A 9 -73.51 -68.46 37.85
N ASN A 10 -72.98 -69.36 37.00
CA ASN A 10 -71.70 -69.12 36.32
C ASN A 10 -71.79 -67.95 35.34
N LEU A 11 -72.88 -67.80 34.59
CA LEU A 11 -73.05 -66.67 33.66
C LEU A 11 -73.20 -65.31 34.37
N ILE A 12 -73.93 -65.27 35.49
CA ILE A 12 -74.06 -64.04 36.32
C ILE A 12 -72.71 -63.70 36.95
N HIS A 13 -71.99 -64.70 37.46
CA HIS A 13 -70.66 -64.50 38.01
C HIS A 13 -69.66 -64.00 36.95
N ASP A 14 -69.71 -64.55 35.73
CA ASP A 14 -68.89 -64.09 34.61
C ASP A 14 -69.26 -62.65 34.19
N GLN A 15 -70.55 -62.30 34.18
CA GLN A 15 -71.00 -60.93 33.89
C GLN A 15 -70.62 -59.94 34.99
N GLU A 16 -70.67 -60.33 36.27
CA GLU A 16 -70.20 -59.53 37.41
C GLU A 16 -68.69 -59.33 37.34
N LEU A 17 -67.92 -60.37 37.00
CA LEU A 17 -66.47 -60.27 36.77
C LEU A 17 -66.15 -59.34 35.61
N VAL A 18 -66.90 -59.42 34.51
CA VAL A 18 -66.75 -58.50 33.37
C VAL A 18 -67.12 -57.06 33.75
N PHE A 19 -68.21 -56.84 34.49
CA PHE A 19 -68.59 -55.52 34.97
C PHE A 19 -67.56 -54.93 35.93
N LEU A 20 -67.06 -55.71 36.89
CA LEU A 20 -66.00 -55.28 37.81
C LEU A 20 -64.71 -54.95 37.06
N ARG A 21 -64.38 -55.73 36.02
CA ARG A 21 -63.23 -55.47 35.14
C ARG A 21 -63.40 -54.18 34.36
N LEU A 22 -64.56 -53.98 33.72
CA LEU A 22 -64.88 -52.77 32.97
C LEU A 22 -64.96 -51.53 33.87
N LYS A 23 -65.44 -51.68 35.11
CA LYS A 23 -65.45 -50.61 36.10
C LYS A 23 -64.03 -50.26 36.54
N ALA A 24 -63.19 -51.26 36.85
CA ALA A 24 -61.79 -51.04 37.17
C ALA A 24 -61.02 -50.40 36.00
N GLU A 25 -61.31 -50.80 34.76
CA GLU A 25 -60.73 -50.23 33.54
C GLU A 25 -61.21 -48.78 33.31
N SER A 26 -62.50 -48.50 33.53
CA SER A 26 -63.06 -47.14 33.49
C SER A 26 -62.47 -46.25 34.58
N ASP A 27 -62.37 -46.74 35.81
CA ASP A 27 -61.80 -45.99 36.94
C ASP A 27 -60.30 -45.75 36.74
N SER A 28 -59.58 -46.72 36.15
CA SER A 28 -58.18 -46.57 35.73
C SER A 28 -58.03 -45.55 34.58
N ALA A 29 -58.90 -45.60 33.57
CA ALA A 29 -58.91 -44.64 32.47
C ALA A 29 -59.25 -43.22 32.94
N ARG A 30 -60.18 -43.08 33.89
CA ARG A 30 -60.48 -41.80 34.55
C ARG A 30 -59.30 -41.30 35.38
N ALA A 31 -58.65 -42.17 36.15
CA ALA A 31 -57.46 -41.82 36.91
C ALA A 31 -56.32 -41.38 35.98
N TYR A 32 -56.10 -42.09 34.87
CA TYR A 32 -55.12 -41.73 33.86
C TYR A 32 -55.44 -40.39 33.19
N ALA A 33 -56.70 -40.17 32.79
CA ALA A 33 -57.13 -38.91 32.19
C ALA A 33 -57.01 -37.72 33.18
N ASN A 34 -57.31 -37.95 34.46
CA ASN A 34 -57.12 -36.94 35.52
C ASN A 34 -55.64 -36.64 35.77
N ASN A 35 -54.78 -37.66 35.83
CA ASN A 35 -53.34 -37.47 35.98
C ASN A 35 -52.74 -36.75 34.77
N LEU A 36 -53.12 -37.15 33.55
CA LEU A 36 -52.69 -36.50 32.32
C LEU A 36 -53.16 -35.03 32.24
N SER A 37 -54.41 -34.76 32.64
CA SER A 37 -54.93 -33.39 32.71
C SER A 37 -54.15 -32.53 33.71
N ALA A 38 -53.83 -33.08 34.89
CA ALA A 38 -53.01 -32.39 35.89
C ALA A 38 -51.58 -32.13 35.38
N ASP A 39 -50.95 -33.10 34.73
CA ASP A 39 -49.62 -32.95 34.12
C ASP A 39 -49.62 -31.90 33.01
N LEU A 40 -50.63 -31.89 32.15
CA LEU A 40 -50.81 -30.87 31.10
C LEU A 40 -51.02 -29.48 31.70
N GLN A 41 -51.81 -29.36 32.77
CA GLN A 41 -51.99 -28.09 33.47
C GLN A 41 -50.67 -27.57 34.05
N VAL A 42 -49.86 -28.43 34.67
CA VAL A 42 -48.52 -28.07 35.16
C VAL A 42 -47.60 -27.66 34.01
N GLN A 43 -47.65 -28.34 32.86
CA GLN A 43 -46.87 -27.97 31.68
C GLN A 43 -47.28 -26.61 31.12
N PHE A 44 -48.58 -26.35 30.97
CA PHE A 44 -49.07 -25.05 30.50
C PHE A 44 -48.72 -23.93 31.47
N GLN A 45 -48.77 -24.18 32.78
CA GLN A 45 -48.37 -23.18 33.78
C GLN A 45 -46.87 -22.87 33.70
N LYS A 46 -46.01 -23.90 33.59
CA LYS A 46 -44.56 -23.72 33.36
C LYS A 46 -44.27 -22.97 32.06
N GLN A 47 -45.03 -23.27 31.00
CA GLN A 47 -44.88 -22.58 29.71
C GLN A 47 -45.32 -21.13 29.80
N ALA A 48 -46.43 -20.83 30.49
CA ALA A 48 -46.89 -19.46 30.73
C ALA A 48 -45.86 -18.67 31.54
N GLU A 49 -45.29 -19.24 32.60
CA GLU A 49 -44.22 -18.62 33.37
C GLU A 49 -42.95 -18.39 32.54
N ALA A 50 -42.58 -19.34 31.68
CA ALA A 50 -41.43 -19.19 30.79
C ALA A 50 -41.67 -18.09 29.75
N MET A 51 -42.87 -18.00 29.18
CA MET A 51 -43.26 -16.92 28.27
C MET A 51 -43.27 -15.56 28.98
N GLU A 52 -43.77 -15.47 30.21
CA GLU A 52 -43.74 -14.23 30.99
C GLU A 52 -42.30 -13.78 31.26
N ARG A 53 -41.41 -14.71 31.61
CA ARG A 53 -39.96 -14.42 31.77
C ARG A 53 -39.32 -13.98 30.47
N ALA A 54 -39.63 -14.63 29.34
CA ALA A 54 -39.11 -14.26 28.03
C ALA A 54 -39.56 -12.84 27.63
N ASN A 55 -40.83 -12.50 27.83
CA ASN A 55 -41.36 -11.15 27.56
C ASN A 55 -40.70 -10.09 28.45
N LYS A 56 -40.47 -10.38 29.74
CA LYS A 56 -39.73 -9.48 30.64
C LYS A 56 -38.28 -9.28 30.18
N LEU A 57 -37.60 -10.36 29.80
CA LEU A 57 -36.23 -10.29 29.28
C LEU A 57 -36.15 -9.51 27.96
N GLU A 58 -37.13 -9.66 27.07
CA GLU A 58 -37.19 -8.91 25.81
C GLU A 58 -37.42 -7.42 26.06
N ALA A 59 -38.29 -7.07 27.00
CA ALA A 59 -38.50 -5.68 27.42
C ALA A 59 -37.22 -5.07 28.03
N ASP A 60 -36.55 -5.81 28.92
CA ASP A 60 -35.28 -5.39 29.52
C ASP A 60 -34.17 -5.23 28.47
N LEU A 61 -34.08 -6.15 27.51
CA LEU A 61 -33.09 -6.11 26.43
C LEU A 61 -33.34 -4.90 25.52
N SER A 62 -34.60 -4.63 25.17
CA SER A 62 -34.99 -3.44 24.40
C SER A 62 -34.66 -2.15 25.13
N GLN A 63 -34.90 -2.09 26.45
CA GLN A 63 -34.53 -0.95 27.28
C GLN A 63 -33.00 -0.76 27.35
N LYS A 64 -32.24 -1.84 27.54
CA LYS A 64 -30.77 -1.79 27.54
C LYS A 64 -30.20 -1.30 26.20
N GLN A 65 -30.73 -1.79 25.08
CA GLN A 65 -30.32 -1.33 23.75
C GLN A 65 -30.60 0.16 23.54
N LYS A 66 -31.72 0.69 24.07
CA LYS A 66 -32.00 2.14 24.01
C LYS A 66 -30.99 2.93 24.85
N ILE A 67 -30.68 2.47 26.06
CA ILE A 67 -29.70 3.11 26.94
C ILE A 67 -28.31 3.10 26.30
N GLU A 68 -27.88 1.97 25.74
CA GLU A 68 -26.59 1.84 25.07
C GLU A 68 -26.46 2.79 23.87
N LYS A 69 -27.52 2.93 23.06
CA LYS A 69 -27.55 3.90 21.96
C LYS A 69 -27.38 5.33 22.45
N VAL A 70 -28.06 5.70 23.54
CA VAL A 70 -27.92 7.04 24.13
C VAL A 70 -26.51 7.26 24.69
N GLN A 71 -25.97 6.28 25.41
CA GLN A 71 -24.61 6.33 25.95
C GLN A 71 -23.57 6.45 24.84
N ARG A 72 -23.71 5.70 23.75
CA ARG A 72 -22.80 5.77 22.61
C ARG A 72 -22.84 7.14 21.95
N ALA A 73 -24.02 7.70 21.71
CA ALA A 73 -24.14 9.05 21.18
C ALA A 73 -23.53 10.12 22.13
N GLN A 74 -23.65 9.93 23.45
CA GLN A 74 -23.00 10.81 24.42
C GLN A 74 -21.48 10.67 24.39
N ILE A 75 -20.94 9.45 24.30
CA ILE A 75 -19.51 9.18 24.17
C ILE A 75 -18.97 9.83 22.90
N ASP A 76 -19.60 9.58 21.75
CA ASP A 76 -19.21 10.15 20.46
C ASP A 76 -19.21 11.70 20.53
N SER A 77 -20.20 12.29 21.19
CA SER A 77 -20.26 13.75 21.40
C SER A 77 -19.17 14.28 22.32
N LEU A 78 -18.78 13.52 23.36
CA LEU A 78 -17.72 13.91 24.28
C LEU A 78 -16.34 13.77 23.62
N GLU A 79 -16.11 12.69 22.88
CA GLU A 79 -14.89 12.49 22.08
C GLU A 79 -14.70 13.64 21.08
N ALA A 80 -15.75 13.99 20.31
CA ALA A 80 -15.70 15.12 19.39
C ALA A 80 -15.48 16.47 20.07
N ARG A 81 -15.84 16.60 21.36
CA ARG A 81 -15.54 17.81 22.15
C ARG A 81 -14.10 17.82 22.63
N ILE A 82 -13.60 16.68 23.13
CA ILE A 82 -12.21 16.50 23.55
C ILE A 82 -11.25 16.75 22.38
N GLU A 83 -11.55 16.22 21.19
CA GLU A 83 -10.73 16.47 20.00
C GLU A 83 -10.66 17.95 19.65
N ARG A 84 -11.80 18.66 19.64
CA ARG A 84 -11.83 20.11 19.41
C ARG A 84 -11.07 20.90 20.47
N GLU A 85 -11.18 20.53 21.74
CA GLU A 85 -10.48 21.17 22.85
C GLU A 85 -8.97 20.89 22.78
N SER A 86 -8.57 19.67 22.39
CA SER A 86 -7.17 19.32 22.16
C SER A 86 -6.56 20.11 20.99
N ALA A 87 -7.30 20.28 19.89
CA ALA A 87 -6.87 21.12 18.77
C ALA A 87 -6.71 22.59 19.20
N SER A 88 -7.70 23.12 19.91
CA SER A 88 -7.65 24.50 20.43
C SER A 88 -6.47 24.71 21.40
N THR A 89 -6.18 23.75 22.28
CA THR A 89 -5.01 23.84 23.19
C THR A 89 -3.69 23.79 22.43
N THR A 90 -3.58 23.02 21.34
CA THR A 90 -2.38 23.05 20.47
C THR A 90 -2.22 24.37 19.73
N GLU A 91 -3.31 24.97 19.24
CA GLU A 91 -3.30 26.29 18.59
C GLU A 91 -2.88 27.39 19.57
N VAL A 92 -3.47 27.40 20.78
CA VAL A 92 -3.10 28.32 21.85
C VAL A 92 -1.64 28.12 22.28
N GLY A 93 -1.17 26.87 22.33
CA GLY A 93 0.24 26.57 22.58
C GLY A 93 1.16 27.20 21.53
N ALA A 94 0.86 27.01 20.25
CA ALA A 94 1.63 27.62 19.15
C ALA A 94 1.63 29.17 19.22
N GLU A 95 0.49 29.77 19.56
CA GLU A 95 0.37 31.23 19.76
C GLU A 95 1.22 31.71 20.94
N ILE A 96 1.22 30.99 22.07
CA ILE A 96 2.06 31.31 23.24
C ILE A 96 3.55 31.26 22.88
N GLU A 97 3.99 30.23 22.15
CA GLU A 97 5.37 30.13 21.67
C GLU A 97 5.75 31.28 20.72
N SER A 98 4.84 31.67 19.82
CA SER A 98 5.03 32.83 18.94
C SER A 98 5.17 34.14 19.74
N LEU A 99 4.26 34.38 20.69
CA LEU A 99 4.28 35.57 21.55
C LEU A 99 5.54 35.61 22.44
N ARG A 100 6.02 34.46 22.91
CA ARG A 100 7.30 34.36 23.65
C ARG A 100 8.48 34.76 22.79
N ALA A 101 8.52 34.34 21.52
CA ALA A 101 9.57 34.72 20.59
C ALA A 101 9.53 36.21 20.27
N GLU A 102 8.34 36.77 20.03
CA GLU A 102 8.14 38.21 19.81
C GLU A 102 8.58 39.03 21.03
N LEU A 103 8.20 38.61 22.24
CA LEU A 103 8.61 39.26 23.48
C LEU A 103 10.12 39.22 23.69
N ALA A 104 10.78 38.09 23.37
CA ALA A 104 12.24 37.98 23.43
C ALA A 104 12.93 38.93 22.44
N TRP A 105 12.39 39.07 21.23
CA TRP A 105 12.88 40.03 20.24
C TRP A 105 12.68 41.48 20.70
N LYS A 106 11.50 41.80 21.25
CA LYS A 106 11.20 43.13 21.80
C LYS A 106 12.10 43.52 22.97
N LYS A 107 12.47 42.57 23.83
CA LYS A 107 13.46 42.81 24.89
C LYS A 107 14.83 43.16 24.33
N LYS A 108 15.32 42.41 23.33
CA LYS A 108 16.59 42.73 22.65
C LYS A 108 16.55 44.09 21.94
N GLU A 109 15.42 44.42 21.30
CA GLU A 109 15.21 45.73 20.68
C GLU A 109 15.30 46.85 21.72
N GLN A 110 14.66 46.69 22.88
CA GLN A 110 14.70 47.64 23.98
C GLN A 110 16.13 47.80 24.56
N GLU A 111 16.88 46.72 24.71
CA GLU A 111 18.29 46.76 25.16
C GLU A 111 19.17 47.55 24.17
N LEU A 112 19.00 47.32 22.87
CA LEU A 112 19.71 48.06 21.81
C LEU A 112 19.34 49.55 21.83
N GLN A 113 18.06 49.88 21.97
CA GLN A 113 17.61 51.26 22.08
C GLN A 113 18.18 51.96 23.32
N SER A 114 18.22 51.26 24.46
CA SER A 114 18.83 51.76 25.70
C SER A 114 20.33 52.02 25.53
N ALA A 115 21.06 51.07 24.92
CA ALA A 115 22.49 51.25 24.63
C ALA A 115 22.75 52.42 23.67
N HIS A 116 21.91 52.58 22.64
CA HIS A 116 21.99 53.71 21.72
C HIS A 116 21.74 55.05 22.43
N ALA A 117 20.70 55.11 23.28
CA ALA A 117 20.38 56.31 24.06
C ALA A 117 21.55 56.70 24.99
N GLN A 118 22.16 55.71 25.67
CA GLN A 118 23.34 55.95 26.53
C GLN A 118 24.54 56.47 25.72
N PHE A 119 24.78 55.92 24.53
CA PHE A 119 25.84 56.40 23.65
C PHE A 119 25.61 57.86 23.22
N GLN A 120 24.38 58.19 22.81
CA GLN A 120 24.01 59.57 22.45
C GLN A 120 24.14 60.51 23.64
N HIS A 121 23.75 60.09 24.84
CA HIS A 121 23.90 60.89 26.06
C HIS A 121 25.37 61.22 26.33
N ARG A 122 26.25 60.21 26.31
CA ARG A 122 27.71 60.41 26.46
C ARG A 122 28.28 61.34 25.39
N LYS A 123 27.77 61.28 24.15
CA LYS A 123 28.19 62.19 23.08
C LYS A 123 27.75 63.62 23.37
N ILE A 124 26.52 63.82 23.83
CA ILE A 124 25.99 65.12 24.23
C ILE A 124 26.80 65.70 25.38
N ASP A 125 27.15 64.90 26.39
CA ASP A 125 27.94 65.35 27.53
C ASP A 125 29.32 65.86 27.10
N ARG A 126 30.02 65.13 26.23
CA ARG A 126 31.29 65.59 25.64
C ARG A 126 31.15 66.89 24.84
N LEU A 127 30.05 67.04 24.10
CA LEU A 127 29.79 68.27 23.36
C LEU A 127 29.51 69.46 24.29
N LYS A 128 28.80 69.23 25.41
CA LYS A 128 28.57 70.26 26.43
C LYS A 128 29.88 70.68 27.10
N GLU A 129 30.74 69.73 27.44
CA GLU A 129 32.06 70.01 28.01
C GLU A 129 32.93 70.81 27.03
N SER A 130 33.02 70.38 25.77
CA SER A 130 33.73 71.12 24.73
C SER A 130 33.17 72.52 24.49
N LYS A 131 31.84 72.70 24.60
CA LYS A 131 31.21 74.02 24.50
C LYS A 131 31.61 74.91 25.67
N ALA A 132 31.57 74.40 26.90
CA ALA A 132 31.96 75.16 28.08
C ALA A 132 33.44 75.60 28.01
N ASP A 133 34.34 74.72 27.53
CA ASP A 133 35.74 75.07 27.30
C ASP A 133 35.92 76.19 26.26
N LEU A 134 35.13 76.15 25.18
CA LEU A 134 35.16 77.19 24.14
C LEU A 134 34.62 78.52 24.66
N GLU A 135 33.54 78.50 25.46
CA GLU A 135 33.00 79.69 26.11
C GLU A 135 34.04 80.31 27.06
N ALA A 136 34.69 79.50 27.91
CA ALA A 136 35.75 79.98 28.80
C ALA A 136 36.94 80.59 28.05
N ARG A 137 37.35 79.99 26.92
CA ARG A 137 38.39 80.54 26.04
C ARG A 137 37.95 81.84 25.37
N SER A 138 36.69 81.92 24.95
CA SER A 138 36.10 83.12 24.36
C SER A 138 36.07 84.27 25.37
N ASP A 139 35.65 84.02 26.60
CA ASP A 139 35.61 85.01 27.67
C ASP A 139 37.03 85.50 28.02
N SER A 140 38.00 84.58 28.10
CA SER A 140 39.41 84.93 28.32
C SER A 140 39.96 85.83 27.20
N LEU A 141 39.65 85.51 25.95
CA LEU A 141 40.07 86.31 24.80
C LEU A 141 39.40 87.70 24.80
N SER A 142 38.11 87.75 25.11
CA SER A 142 37.35 89.01 25.23
C SER A 142 37.96 89.91 26.30
N ASN A 143 38.25 89.37 27.49
CA ASN A 143 38.90 90.10 28.57
C ASN A 143 40.31 90.59 28.17
N ASN A 144 41.08 89.77 27.46
CA ASN A 144 42.41 90.18 26.96
C ASN A 144 42.30 91.33 25.95
N LEU A 145 41.34 91.25 25.01
CA LEU A 145 41.09 92.30 24.03
C LEU A 145 40.65 93.60 24.69
N MET A 146 39.77 93.54 25.70
CA MET A 146 39.38 94.72 26.47
C MET A 146 40.58 95.36 27.20
N ALA A 147 41.42 94.55 27.84
CA ALA A 147 42.64 95.05 28.49
C ALA A 147 43.60 95.72 27.50
N ARG A 148 43.81 95.11 26.33
CA ARG A 148 44.63 95.68 25.25
C ARG A 148 44.03 96.96 24.66
N SER A 149 42.70 97.03 24.57
CA SER A 149 42.00 98.24 24.13
C SER A 149 42.19 99.39 25.12
N ALA A 150 42.09 99.12 26.42
CA ALA A 150 42.33 100.12 27.46
C ALA A 150 43.79 100.60 27.45
N GLU A 151 44.76 99.68 27.36
CA GLU A 151 46.19 100.01 27.24
C GLU A 151 46.47 100.89 26.01
N ASN A 152 45.81 100.62 24.88
CA ASN A 152 45.94 101.45 23.68
C ASN A 152 45.38 102.87 23.87
N GLU A 153 44.26 103.03 24.56
CA GLU A 153 43.73 104.37 24.87
C GLU A 153 44.64 105.13 25.84
N ASP A 154 45.21 104.46 26.85
CA ASP A 154 46.20 105.06 27.75
C ASP A 154 47.45 105.51 26.97
N LEU A 155 47.95 104.67 26.06
CA LEU A 155 49.08 105.01 25.18
C LEU A 155 48.76 106.19 24.26
N LYS A 156 47.54 106.27 23.70
CA LYS A 156 47.11 107.45 22.92
C LYS A 156 47.06 108.71 23.77
N MET A 157 46.55 108.64 24.99
CA MET A 157 46.52 109.78 25.91
C MET A 157 47.93 110.25 26.28
N ALA A 158 48.83 109.31 26.57
CA ALA A 158 50.24 109.60 26.82
C ALA A 158 50.89 110.26 25.61
N LEU A 159 50.61 109.75 24.39
CA LEU A 159 51.09 110.34 23.14
C LEU A 159 50.61 111.79 23.00
N VAL A 160 49.32 112.07 23.19
CA VAL A 160 48.75 113.42 23.13
C VAL A 160 49.42 114.35 24.15
N GLN A 161 49.65 113.88 25.38
CA GLN A 161 50.38 114.66 26.38
C GLN A 161 51.83 114.94 25.96
N THR A 162 52.52 113.96 25.39
CA THR A 162 53.88 114.18 24.87
C THR A 162 53.89 115.16 23.70
N SER A 163 52.92 115.10 22.79
CA SER A 163 52.78 116.07 21.69
C SER A 163 52.55 117.49 22.22
N LYS A 164 51.67 117.68 23.22
CA LYS A 164 51.48 118.99 23.86
C LYS A 164 52.75 119.50 24.55
N ARG A 165 53.53 118.60 25.17
CA ARG A 165 54.84 118.96 25.73
C ARG A 165 55.82 119.39 24.65
N ILE A 166 55.83 118.71 23.51
CA ILE A 166 56.65 119.06 22.35
C ILE A 166 56.24 120.44 21.82
N GLU A 167 54.95 120.69 21.59
CA GLU A 167 54.45 122.01 21.15
C GLU A 167 54.85 123.13 22.14
N ASN A 168 54.78 122.87 23.45
CA ASN A 168 55.25 123.83 24.45
C ASN A 168 56.76 124.05 24.34
N PHE A 169 57.55 122.99 24.22
CA PHE A 169 58.99 123.12 23.99
C PHE A 169 59.32 123.85 22.70
N GLU A 170 58.58 123.62 21.61
CA GLU A 170 58.72 124.37 20.35
C GLU A 170 58.45 125.86 20.56
N SER A 171 57.38 126.22 21.29
CA SER A 171 57.08 127.62 21.62
C SER A 171 58.13 128.29 22.52
N GLN A 172 58.73 127.51 23.43
CA GLN A 172 59.84 127.96 24.27
C GLN A 172 61.10 128.14 23.45
N ILE A 173 61.40 127.22 22.52
CA ILE A 173 62.51 127.33 21.58
C ILE A 173 62.33 128.55 20.67
N ASP A 174 61.12 128.86 20.19
CA ASP A 174 60.84 130.07 19.41
C ASP A 174 61.03 131.34 20.24
N SER A 175 60.68 131.30 21.53
CA SER A 175 60.90 132.41 22.48
C SER A 175 62.39 132.58 22.82
N LEU A 176 63.13 131.49 22.94
CA LEU A 176 64.59 131.47 23.07
C LEU A 176 65.26 131.92 21.77
N GLY A 177 64.70 131.60 20.60
CA GLY A 177 65.14 132.11 19.31
C GLY A 177 65.01 133.64 19.19
N LYS A 178 64.00 134.22 19.85
CA LYS A 178 63.87 135.68 20.01
C LYS A 178 64.86 136.26 21.03
N LEU A 179 65.19 135.54 22.10
CA LEU A 179 66.24 135.93 23.06
C LEU A 179 67.67 135.75 22.51
N SER A 180 67.87 134.84 21.55
CA SER A 180 69.16 134.56 20.91
C SER A 180 69.64 135.72 20.00
N GLN A 181 68.78 136.72 19.72
CA GLN A 181 69.22 138.04 19.24
C GLN A 181 70.02 138.86 20.28
N SER A 182 70.21 138.34 21.52
CA SER A 182 70.99 138.99 22.58
C SER A 182 72.00 138.04 23.26
N GLY A 183 72.91 137.48 22.45
CA GLY A 183 74.36 137.57 22.67
C GLY A 183 75.11 136.81 23.79
N SER A 184 74.50 136.23 24.84
CA SER A 184 75.33 135.66 25.95
C SER A 184 74.87 134.35 26.63
N GLN A 185 73.79 133.68 26.20
CA GLN A 185 73.37 132.36 26.74
C GLN A 185 73.77 131.15 25.88
N ASN A 186 74.36 131.38 24.70
CA ASN A 186 74.53 130.38 23.64
C ASN A 186 75.45 129.18 23.97
N ASN A 187 76.21 129.17 25.07
CA ASN A 187 77.22 128.13 25.34
C ASN A 187 76.73 127.01 26.28
N GLU A 188 75.74 127.28 27.14
CA GLU A 188 75.11 126.25 28.00
C GLU A 188 73.97 125.54 27.27
N GLU A 189 73.18 126.27 26.46
CA GLU A 189 72.12 125.69 25.61
C GLU A 189 72.68 124.75 24.53
N LEU A 190 73.86 125.06 23.96
CA LEU A 190 74.55 124.17 23.02
C LEU A 190 74.96 122.84 23.66
N LYS A 191 75.34 122.83 24.95
CA LYS A 191 75.65 121.59 25.69
C LYS A 191 74.38 120.81 26.03
N ALA A 192 73.30 121.49 26.41
CA ALA A 192 72.02 120.85 26.69
C ALA A 192 71.39 120.22 25.44
N LEU A 193 71.44 120.92 24.30
CA LEU A 193 71.00 120.40 23.00
C LEU A 193 71.82 119.18 22.56
N LYS A 194 73.14 119.20 22.82
CA LYS A 194 74.00 118.05 22.52
C LYS A 194 73.63 116.81 23.36
N HIS A 195 73.37 116.99 24.66
CA HIS A 195 72.87 115.90 25.50
C HIS A 195 71.47 115.40 25.11
N GLN A 196 70.59 116.28 24.64
CA GLN A 196 69.30 115.88 24.11
C GLN A 196 69.44 115.09 22.80
N LEU A 197 70.35 115.49 21.92
CA LEU A 197 70.66 114.76 20.70
C LEU A 197 71.19 113.36 21.00
N ASP A 198 72.17 113.23 21.90
CA ASP A 198 72.70 111.93 22.35
C ASP A 198 71.58 111.04 22.95
N SER A 199 70.67 111.65 23.71
CA SER A 199 69.51 110.94 24.28
C SER A 199 68.49 110.51 23.22
N ILE A 200 68.28 111.31 22.18
CA ILE A 200 67.41 110.98 21.05
C ILE A 200 68.03 109.86 20.22
N GLU A 201 69.33 109.94 19.92
CA GLU A 201 70.05 108.89 19.20
C GLU A 201 70.00 107.55 19.95
N ALA A 202 70.17 107.56 21.28
CA ALA A 202 70.04 106.37 22.10
C ALA A 202 68.61 105.77 22.06
N ARG A 203 67.58 106.62 22.08
CA ARG A 203 66.18 106.17 21.92
C ARG A 203 65.91 105.62 20.53
N ASP A 204 66.44 106.25 19.49
CA ASP A 204 66.27 105.82 18.10
C ASP A 204 66.93 104.45 17.86
N LEU A 205 68.12 104.24 18.43
CA LEU A 205 68.77 102.93 18.48
C LEU A 205 67.93 101.87 19.20
N ALA A 206 67.36 102.21 20.36
CA ALA A 206 66.48 101.31 21.10
C ALA A 206 65.21 100.96 20.31
N LEU A 207 64.57 101.94 19.67
CA LEU A 207 63.39 101.76 18.82
C LEU A 207 63.70 100.89 17.60
N LYS A 208 64.82 101.14 16.90
CA LYS A 208 65.27 100.27 15.79
C LYS A 208 65.46 98.83 16.24
N SER A 209 66.03 98.61 17.43
CA SER A 209 66.18 97.27 17.98
C SER A 209 64.84 96.59 18.30
N ALA A 210 63.85 97.36 18.79
CA ALA A 210 62.52 96.86 19.08
C ALA A 210 61.73 96.52 17.81
N ILE A 211 61.85 97.35 16.77
CA ILE A 211 61.27 97.10 15.44
C ILE A 211 61.85 95.82 14.86
N ALA A 212 63.18 95.65 14.87
CA ALA A 212 63.82 94.43 14.38
C ALA A 212 63.36 93.17 15.13
N LYS A 213 63.15 93.25 16.45
CA LYS A 213 62.56 92.14 17.23
C LYS A 213 61.12 91.85 16.79
N LYS A 214 60.31 92.88 16.59
CA LYS A 214 58.91 92.74 16.16
C LYS A 214 58.79 92.20 14.74
N GLU A 215 59.66 92.61 13.82
CA GLU A 215 59.73 92.07 12.46
C GLU A 215 60.08 90.57 12.49
N ASN A 216 61.02 90.16 13.35
CA ASN A 216 61.32 88.74 13.55
C ASN A 216 60.13 87.96 14.12
N GLU A 217 59.43 88.49 15.13
CA GLU A 217 58.20 87.87 15.65
C GLU A 217 57.13 87.73 14.54
N LEU A 218 56.94 88.76 13.72
CA LEU A 218 55.98 88.76 12.62
C LEU A 218 56.31 87.68 11.58
N ALA A 219 57.59 87.57 11.19
CA ALA A 219 58.07 86.52 10.29
C ALA A 219 57.83 85.12 10.85
N THR A 220 58.03 84.90 12.16
CA THR A 220 57.74 83.61 12.79
C THR A 220 56.25 83.27 12.80
N LEU A 221 55.38 84.25 13.06
CA LEU A 221 53.93 84.08 13.02
C LEU A 221 53.42 83.79 11.61
N GLU A 222 53.96 84.46 10.59
CA GLU A 222 53.62 84.17 9.18
C GLU A 222 54.01 82.75 8.79
N SER A 223 55.20 82.29 9.21
CA SER A 223 55.63 80.91 8.99
C SER A 223 54.72 79.89 9.69
N GLN A 224 54.32 80.17 10.93
CA GLN A 224 53.37 79.32 11.66
C GLN A 224 52.01 79.29 10.97
N LYS A 225 51.49 80.44 10.52
CA LYS A 225 50.23 80.54 9.77
C LYS A 225 50.28 79.74 8.46
N ALA A 226 51.37 79.80 7.72
CA ALA A 226 51.55 79.01 6.51
C ALA A 226 51.54 77.50 6.82
N LYS A 227 52.19 77.08 7.91
CA LYS A 227 52.24 75.68 8.35
C LYS A 227 50.86 75.18 8.81
N THR A 228 50.12 75.97 9.60
CA THR A 228 48.77 75.59 10.03
C THR A 228 47.81 75.52 8.85
N GLN A 229 47.89 76.45 7.90
CA GLN A 229 47.07 76.40 6.68
C GLN A 229 47.37 75.16 5.83
N LYS A 230 48.63 74.74 5.73
CA LYS A 230 49.01 73.49 5.04
C LYS A 230 48.44 72.26 5.75
N ASN A 231 48.51 72.22 7.09
CA ASN A 231 47.95 71.12 7.87
C ASN A 231 46.42 71.05 7.75
N LEU A 232 45.74 72.20 7.73
CA LEU A 232 44.29 72.28 7.60
C LEU A 232 43.83 71.74 6.24
N LYS A 233 44.51 72.14 5.14
CA LYS A 233 44.27 71.56 3.81
C LYS A 233 44.51 70.06 3.76
N ALA A 234 45.56 69.56 4.41
CA ALA A 234 45.83 68.12 4.48
C ALA A 234 44.73 67.36 5.24
N LEU A 235 44.23 67.93 6.34
CA LEU A 235 43.10 67.40 7.10
C LEU A 235 41.80 67.39 6.30
N GLU A 236 41.50 68.45 5.55
CA GLU A 236 40.33 68.50 4.66
C GLU A 236 40.38 67.37 3.62
N VAL A 237 41.52 67.19 2.95
CA VAL A 237 41.71 66.11 1.97
C VAL A 237 41.56 64.72 2.60
N ALA A 238 42.14 64.51 3.79
CA ALA A 238 42.02 63.24 4.51
C ALA A 238 40.57 62.95 4.90
N THR A 239 39.84 63.96 5.36
CA THR A 239 38.43 63.83 5.75
C THR A 239 37.55 63.48 4.54
N SER A 240 37.78 64.12 3.38
CA SER A 240 37.06 63.80 2.14
C SER A 240 37.30 62.36 1.69
N ARG A 241 38.54 61.88 1.72
CA ARG A 241 38.86 60.48 1.40
C ARG A 241 38.18 59.49 2.34
N GLN A 242 38.18 59.79 3.63
CA GLN A 242 37.53 58.94 4.62
C GLN A 242 36.01 58.87 4.40
N LEU A 243 35.40 59.96 3.92
CA LEU A 243 33.98 60.04 3.60
C LEU A 243 33.65 59.19 2.34
N GLU A 244 34.50 59.24 1.31
CA GLU A 244 34.40 58.36 0.13
C GLU A 244 34.55 56.88 0.50
N GLU A 245 35.53 56.52 1.32
CA GLU A 245 35.71 55.15 1.82
C GLU A 245 34.48 54.67 2.61
N THR A 246 33.91 55.54 3.45
CA THR A 246 32.70 55.24 4.21
C THR A 246 31.51 54.99 3.27
N HIS A 247 31.35 55.79 2.21
CA HIS A 247 30.32 55.57 1.19
C HIS A 247 30.52 54.24 0.44
N ASN A 248 31.76 53.94 0.04
CA ASN A 248 32.09 52.69 -0.64
C ASN A 248 31.80 51.47 0.25
N LEU A 249 32.17 51.55 1.52
CA LEU A 249 31.85 50.51 2.51
C LEU A 249 30.34 50.36 2.69
N MET A 250 29.60 51.47 2.77
CA MET A 250 28.13 51.45 2.89
C MET A 250 27.48 50.75 1.68
N HIS A 251 27.89 51.07 0.45
CA HIS A 251 27.41 50.40 -0.75
C HIS A 251 27.76 48.91 -0.75
N ARG A 252 28.97 48.55 -0.32
CA ARG A 252 29.40 47.15 -0.22
C ARG A 252 28.59 46.37 0.82
N VAL A 253 28.33 46.95 1.99
CA VAL A 253 27.49 46.35 3.04
C VAL A 253 26.07 46.15 2.53
N ASN A 254 25.49 47.14 1.86
CA ASN A 254 24.13 47.04 1.32
C ASN A 254 24.03 45.94 0.24
N ASN A 255 25.02 45.85 -0.65
CA ASN A 255 25.08 44.78 -1.65
C ASN A 255 25.25 43.39 -1.03
N LEU A 256 26.09 43.25 0.02
CA LEU A 256 26.24 42.00 0.75
C LEU A 256 24.96 41.60 1.46
N SER A 257 24.28 42.56 2.12
CA SER A 257 23.00 42.32 2.79
C SER A 257 21.91 41.86 1.82
N LYS A 258 21.85 42.43 0.60
CA LYS A 258 20.94 41.95 -0.45
C LYS A 258 21.25 40.51 -0.89
N LYS A 259 22.54 40.18 -1.07
CA LYS A 259 22.96 38.82 -1.41
C LYS A 259 22.66 37.82 -0.31
N GLU A 260 22.85 38.21 0.96
CA GLU A 260 22.54 37.39 2.13
C GLU A 260 21.03 37.11 2.20
N ALA A 261 20.18 38.13 2.02
CA ALA A 261 18.73 37.96 1.96
C ALA A 261 18.31 37.01 0.83
N GLN A 262 18.93 37.13 -0.36
CA GLN A 262 18.68 36.24 -1.49
C GLN A 262 19.10 34.79 -1.19
N ALA A 263 20.28 34.58 -0.61
CA ALA A 263 20.75 33.26 -0.21
C ALA A 263 19.85 32.61 0.85
N HIS A 264 19.32 33.39 1.79
CA HIS A 264 18.34 32.89 2.76
C HIS A 264 17.05 32.43 2.11
N LEU A 265 16.51 33.18 1.15
CA LEU A 265 15.33 32.77 0.39
C LEU A 265 15.57 31.48 -0.39
N GLU A 266 16.75 31.34 -1.00
CA GLU A 266 17.15 30.12 -1.73
C GLU A 266 17.30 28.91 -0.81
N ILE A 267 17.91 29.08 0.37
CA ILE A 267 18.00 28.01 1.39
C ILE A 267 16.62 27.55 1.83
N VAL A 268 15.68 28.47 2.05
CA VAL A 268 14.29 28.13 2.42
C VAL A 268 13.62 27.33 1.29
N ALA A 269 13.73 27.79 0.05
CA ALA A 269 13.16 27.09 -1.10
C ALA A 269 13.74 25.67 -1.27
N LEU A 270 15.06 25.52 -1.17
CA LEU A 270 15.73 24.21 -1.24
C LEU A 270 15.31 23.28 -0.10
N ARG A 271 15.08 23.83 1.10
CA ARG A 271 14.62 23.05 2.26
C ARG A 271 13.19 22.54 2.05
N ASP A 272 12.32 23.36 1.47
CA ASP A 272 10.95 22.95 1.13
C ASP A 272 10.94 21.88 0.04
N GLU A 273 11.82 21.98 -0.96
CA GLU A 273 11.97 20.97 -2.01
C GLU A 273 12.52 19.65 -1.46
N LEU A 274 13.49 19.70 -0.54
CA LEU A 274 14.00 18.54 0.17
C LEU A 274 12.90 17.85 0.99
N ASN A 275 12.09 18.61 1.73
CA ASN A 275 10.97 18.07 2.50
C ASN A 275 9.96 17.36 1.59
N LYS A 276 9.58 17.97 0.46
CA LYS A 276 8.70 17.34 -0.54
C LYS A 276 9.29 16.04 -1.09
N SER A 277 10.58 16.04 -1.42
CA SER A 277 11.27 14.83 -1.88
C SER A 277 11.30 13.74 -0.80
N GLN A 278 11.45 14.11 0.47
CA GLN A 278 11.41 13.18 1.60
C GLN A 278 10.02 12.55 1.74
N ASP A 279 8.96 13.35 1.70
CA ASP A 279 7.57 12.88 1.77
C ASP A 279 7.24 11.92 0.62
N GLU A 280 7.72 12.21 -0.59
CA GLU A 280 7.55 11.30 -1.74
C GLU A 280 8.30 9.98 -1.54
N MET A 281 9.50 10.02 -0.97
CA MET A 281 10.28 8.83 -0.67
C MET A 281 9.58 7.95 0.37
N ASP A 282 9.06 8.56 1.44
CA ASP A 282 8.32 7.85 2.49
C ASP A 282 7.02 7.24 1.96
N ARG A 283 6.29 7.95 1.09
CA ARG A 283 5.13 7.40 0.38
C ARG A 283 5.51 6.18 -0.46
N LYS A 284 6.58 6.27 -1.26
CA LYS A 284 7.06 5.15 -2.08
C LYS A 284 7.46 3.96 -1.19
N LYS A 285 8.15 4.21 -0.09
CA LYS A 285 8.55 3.17 0.87
C LYS A 285 7.33 2.43 1.44
N ILE A 286 6.29 3.16 1.87
CA ILE A 286 5.03 2.57 2.34
C ILE A 286 4.38 1.71 1.25
N ILE A 287 4.36 2.19 0.00
CA ILE A 287 3.82 1.43 -1.15
C ILE A 287 4.62 0.14 -1.39
N TYR A 288 5.95 0.19 -1.33
CA TYR A 288 6.78 -1.01 -1.49
C TYR A 288 6.60 -1.99 -0.33
N ASP A 289 6.54 -1.51 0.92
CA ASP A 289 6.34 -2.35 2.10
C ASP A 289 4.96 -3.02 2.08
N THR A 290 3.92 -2.32 1.64
CA THR A 290 2.57 -2.89 1.47
C THR A 290 2.52 -3.91 0.33
N LYS A 291 3.17 -3.63 -0.81
CA LYS A 291 3.27 -4.59 -1.93
C LYS A 291 4.06 -5.84 -1.54
N SER A 292 5.16 -5.67 -0.79
CA SER A 292 5.98 -6.77 -0.26
C SER A 292 5.17 -7.65 0.70
N ARG A 293 4.46 -7.03 1.66
CA ARG A 293 3.53 -7.75 2.55
C ARG A 293 2.44 -8.51 1.80
N ALA A 294 1.81 -7.87 0.80
CA ALA A 294 0.78 -8.52 -0.01
C ALA A 294 1.34 -9.70 -0.84
N LEU A 295 2.56 -9.58 -1.36
CA LEU A 295 3.22 -10.65 -2.11
C LEU A 295 3.59 -11.82 -1.20
N ASN A 296 4.11 -11.56 -0.01
CA ASN A 296 4.41 -12.59 0.99
C ASN A 296 3.14 -13.33 1.41
N ALA A 297 2.04 -12.61 1.69
CA ALA A 297 0.76 -13.24 2.01
C ALA A 297 0.24 -14.14 0.86
N LYS A 298 0.39 -13.70 -0.40
CA LYS A 298 0.04 -14.55 -1.56
C LYS A 298 0.92 -15.80 -1.64
N LEU A 299 2.22 -15.65 -1.38
CA LEU A 299 3.16 -16.78 -1.39
C LEU A 299 2.82 -17.79 -0.29
N ASP A 300 2.52 -17.32 0.92
CA ASP A 300 2.15 -18.16 2.06
C ASP A 300 0.81 -18.87 1.81
N ASN A 301 -0.19 -18.17 1.26
CA ASN A 301 -1.45 -18.78 0.84
C ASN A 301 -1.25 -19.84 -0.26
N ALA A 302 -0.37 -19.58 -1.24
CA ALA A 302 -0.06 -20.56 -2.28
C ALA A 302 0.64 -21.80 -1.71
N LYS A 303 1.59 -21.62 -0.77
CA LYS A 303 2.24 -22.73 -0.07
C LYS A 303 1.23 -23.56 0.73
N LEU A 304 0.35 -22.93 1.50
CA LEU A 304 -0.71 -23.60 2.25
C LEU A 304 -1.67 -24.34 1.32
N SER A 305 -2.09 -23.71 0.22
CA SER A 305 -2.96 -24.34 -0.78
C SER A 305 -2.30 -25.57 -1.39
N ASN A 306 -1.01 -25.49 -1.74
CA ASN A 306 -0.28 -26.63 -2.28
C ASN A 306 -0.12 -27.74 -1.25
N GLU A 307 0.13 -27.41 0.02
CA GLU A 307 0.22 -28.39 1.11
C GLU A 307 -1.11 -29.13 1.32
N ILE A 308 -2.24 -28.40 1.30
CA ILE A 308 -3.58 -28.98 1.40
C ILE A 308 -3.83 -29.94 0.24
N VAL A 309 -3.57 -29.51 -1.00
CA VAL A 309 -3.73 -30.35 -2.20
C VAL A 309 -2.84 -31.59 -2.11
N PHE A 310 -1.61 -31.46 -1.61
CA PHE A 310 -0.70 -32.59 -1.45
C PHE A 310 -1.22 -33.61 -0.42
N GLU A 311 -1.71 -33.14 0.74
CA GLU A 311 -2.30 -34.02 1.75
C GLU A 311 -3.62 -34.66 1.28
N GLU A 312 -4.42 -33.98 0.47
CA GLU A 312 -5.58 -34.56 -0.21
C GLU A 312 -5.17 -35.68 -1.18
N LEU A 313 -4.21 -35.41 -2.07
CA LEU A 313 -3.69 -36.42 -3.01
C LEU A 313 -3.10 -37.63 -2.28
N LYS A 314 -2.38 -37.40 -1.18
CA LYS A 314 -1.82 -38.49 -0.36
C LYS A 314 -2.91 -39.35 0.28
N LYS A 315 -4.00 -38.74 0.76
CA LYS A 315 -5.19 -39.47 1.25
C LYS A 315 -5.84 -40.27 0.12
N GLU A 316 -6.03 -39.66 -1.05
CA GLU A 316 -6.64 -40.31 -2.22
C GLU A 316 -5.80 -41.50 -2.70
N VAL A 317 -4.47 -41.34 -2.78
CA VAL A 317 -3.55 -42.45 -3.08
C VAL A 317 -3.64 -43.56 -2.04
N SER A 318 -3.75 -43.22 -0.76
CA SER A 318 -3.92 -44.22 0.31
C SER A 318 -5.24 -44.99 0.19
N ILE A 319 -6.32 -44.31 -0.21
CA ILE A 319 -7.62 -44.95 -0.50
C ILE A 319 -7.49 -45.87 -1.71
N MET A 320 -6.94 -45.38 -2.83
CA MET A 320 -6.71 -46.16 -4.04
C MET A 320 -5.85 -47.40 -3.78
N GLN A 321 -4.83 -47.30 -2.93
CA GLN A 321 -4.02 -48.47 -2.53
C GLN A 321 -4.85 -49.51 -1.77
N ARG A 322 -5.66 -49.09 -0.79
CA ARG A 322 -6.55 -50.00 -0.06
C ARG A 322 -7.59 -50.66 -0.98
N GLU A 323 -8.16 -49.89 -1.90
CA GLU A 323 -9.10 -50.40 -2.90
C GLU A 323 -8.43 -51.43 -3.83
N ARG A 324 -7.24 -51.11 -4.36
CA ARG A 324 -6.46 -52.04 -5.18
C ARG A 324 -6.13 -53.33 -4.42
N ASP A 325 -5.70 -53.22 -3.17
CA ASP A 325 -5.35 -54.38 -2.34
C ASP A 325 -6.61 -55.24 -2.05
N SER A 326 -7.75 -54.60 -1.80
CA SER A 326 -9.06 -55.26 -1.66
C SER A 326 -9.49 -55.99 -2.95
N ILE A 327 -9.37 -55.31 -4.10
CA ILE A 327 -9.65 -55.90 -5.42
C ILE A 327 -8.73 -57.10 -5.67
N ALA A 328 -7.45 -57.02 -5.33
CA ALA A 328 -6.50 -58.13 -5.49
C ALA A 328 -6.91 -59.35 -4.64
N VAL A 329 -7.45 -59.15 -3.44
CA VAL A 329 -8.02 -60.24 -2.62
C VAL A 329 -9.24 -60.86 -3.31
N VAL A 330 -10.19 -60.04 -3.77
CA VAL A 330 -11.38 -60.52 -4.48
C VAL A 330 -11.01 -61.27 -5.77
N GLN A 331 -10.03 -60.76 -6.52
CA GLN A 331 -9.50 -61.44 -7.71
C GLN A 331 -8.94 -62.82 -7.36
N ARG A 332 -8.13 -62.93 -6.30
CA ARG A 332 -7.59 -64.23 -5.84
C ARG A 332 -8.69 -65.21 -5.43
N GLU A 333 -9.74 -64.74 -4.76
CA GLU A 333 -10.89 -65.58 -4.37
C GLU A 333 -11.68 -66.05 -5.59
N THR A 334 -11.91 -65.17 -6.56
CA THR A 334 -12.61 -65.50 -7.81
C THR A 334 -11.80 -66.45 -8.68
N GLU A 335 -10.48 -66.28 -8.78
CA GLU A 335 -9.56 -67.22 -9.44
C GLU A 335 -9.61 -68.61 -8.77
N LEU A 336 -9.55 -68.67 -7.44
CA LEU A 336 -9.67 -69.95 -6.71
C LEU A 336 -11.02 -70.62 -6.96
N ARG A 337 -12.11 -69.83 -6.97
CA ARG A 337 -13.45 -70.32 -7.27
C ARG A 337 -13.55 -70.84 -8.70
N ASN A 338 -13.00 -70.12 -9.66
CA ASN A 338 -12.94 -70.54 -11.06
C ASN A 338 -12.11 -71.81 -11.23
N GLY A 339 -10.94 -71.92 -10.58
CA GLY A 339 -10.14 -73.14 -10.58
C GLY A 339 -10.92 -74.35 -10.05
N LYS A 340 -11.67 -74.18 -8.95
CA LYS A 340 -12.58 -75.23 -8.43
C LYS A 340 -13.67 -75.62 -9.43
N LEU A 341 -14.24 -74.65 -10.15
CA LEU A 341 -15.25 -74.89 -11.19
C LEU A 341 -14.65 -75.63 -12.39
N VAL A 342 -13.46 -75.24 -12.84
CA VAL A 342 -12.73 -75.92 -13.93
C VAL A 342 -12.44 -77.37 -13.54
N SER A 343 -11.86 -77.63 -12.37
CA SER A 343 -11.64 -79.01 -11.91
C SER A 343 -12.93 -79.81 -11.74
N LYS A 344 -14.07 -79.15 -11.46
CA LYS A 344 -15.38 -79.80 -11.43
C LYS A 344 -15.85 -80.17 -12.84
N ILE A 345 -15.65 -79.29 -13.82
CA ILE A 345 -15.97 -79.54 -15.22
C ILE A 345 -15.12 -80.70 -15.74
N GLU A 346 -13.79 -80.69 -15.52
CA GLU A 346 -12.89 -81.77 -15.96
C GLU A 346 -13.30 -83.15 -15.41
N ARG A 347 -13.74 -83.22 -14.15
CA ARG A 347 -14.28 -84.48 -13.57
C ARG A 347 -15.57 -84.92 -14.26
N LEU A 348 -16.50 -84.01 -14.49
CA LEU A 348 -17.77 -84.31 -15.17
C LEU A 348 -17.54 -84.72 -16.63
N GLU A 349 -16.54 -84.14 -17.29
CA GLU A 349 -16.13 -84.53 -18.65
C GLU A 349 -15.50 -85.92 -18.66
N SER A 350 -14.61 -86.23 -17.71
CA SER A 350 -14.03 -87.58 -17.55
C SER A 350 -15.11 -88.64 -17.27
N GLU A 351 -16.12 -88.29 -16.46
CA GLU A 351 -17.27 -89.16 -16.17
C GLU A 351 -18.16 -89.36 -17.41
N ARG A 352 -18.32 -88.33 -18.24
CA ARG A 352 -18.98 -88.42 -19.55
C ARG A 352 -18.18 -89.27 -20.55
N GLU A 353 -16.86 -89.20 -20.54
CA GLU A 353 -15.98 -89.98 -21.41
C GLU A 353 -16.08 -91.48 -21.09
N LEU A 354 -16.13 -91.85 -19.81
CA LEU A 354 -16.41 -93.22 -19.35
C LEU A 354 -17.80 -93.74 -19.77
N LEU A 355 -18.79 -92.86 -19.94
CA LEU A 355 -20.14 -93.22 -20.42
C LEU A 355 -20.21 -93.38 -21.95
N ILE A 356 -19.29 -92.76 -22.71
CA ILE A 356 -19.26 -92.82 -24.18
C ILE A 356 -18.57 -94.11 -24.67
N ASP A 357 -17.57 -94.61 -23.96
CA ASP A 357 -16.88 -95.88 -24.30
C ASP A 357 -17.77 -97.13 -24.15
N ALA A 358 -18.91 -97.04 -23.48
CA ALA A 358 -19.84 -98.16 -23.30
C ALA A 358 -20.87 -98.33 -24.45
N SER A 359 -20.96 -97.42 -25.43
CA SER A 359 -22.14 -97.33 -26.31
C SER A 359 -21.89 -97.17 -27.82
N SER A 360 -20.76 -97.60 -28.39
CA SER A 360 -20.60 -97.55 -29.87
C SER A 360 -19.83 -98.73 -30.49
N SER A 361 -20.55 -99.81 -30.81
CA SER A 361 -20.19 -100.71 -31.91
C SER A 361 -21.45 -101.16 -32.66
N ASN A 362 -21.61 -100.68 -33.91
CA ASN A 362 -22.13 -101.40 -35.08
C ASN A 362 -22.62 -100.41 -36.17
N ALA A 363 -21.93 -100.41 -37.31
CA ALA A 363 -22.40 -99.85 -38.57
C ALA A 363 -22.20 -100.91 -39.67
N ILE A 364 -23.26 -101.22 -40.42
CA ILE A 364 -23.25 -102.12 -41.58
C ILE A 364 -23.65 -101.32 -42.82
N SER A 365 -22.84 -101.42 -43.89
CA SER A 365 -23.02 -100.78 -45.20
C SER A 365 -23.85 -101.65 -46.16
N SER A 366 -24.95 -101.14 -46.72
CA SER A 366 -25.76 -101.83 -47.75
C SER A 366 -25.95 -100.97 -49.01
N VAL A 367 -26.00 -101.63 -50.19
CA VAL A 367 -26.19 -101.02 -51.52
C VAL A 367 -27.68 -100.74 -51.78
N TYR A 368 -28.01 -99.61 -52.41
CA TYR A 368 -29.39 -99.24 -52.78
C TYR A 368 -29.49 -98.71 -54.24
N TYR A 369 -30.70 -98.67 -54.80
CA TYR A 369 -30.99 -98.31 -56.20
C TYR A 369 -31.99 -97.15 -56.31
N ARG A 370 -31.88 -96.35 -57.38
CA ARG A 370 -32.83 -95.27 -57.73
C ARG A 370 -33.11 -95.28 -59.23
N VAL A 371 -34.25 -94.74 -59.67
CA VAL A 371 -34.59 -94.63 -61.10
C VAL A 371 -34.42 -93.20 -61.57
N ASN A 372 -33.42 -92.94 -62.40
CA ASN A 372 -33.18 -91.63 -63.00
C ASN A 372 -34.07 -91.44 -64.23
N LEU A 373 -34.87 -90.37 -64.25
CA LEU A 373 -35.84 -90.08 -65.31
C LEU A 373 -35.26 -89.23 -66.45
N GLY A 374 -33.98 -88.85 -66.36
CA GLY A 374 -33.31 -88.00 -67.34
C GLY A 374 -33.40 -86.50 -67.03
N SER A 375 -32.89 -85.68 -67.95
CA SER A 375 -32.83 -84.23 -67.78
C SER A 375 -34.16 -83.58 -68.18
N GLN A 376 -34.75 -82.80 -67.27
CA GLN A 376 -35.96 -81.97 -67.45
C GLN A 376 -37.34 -82.64 -67.58
N PRO A 377 -37.71 -83.63 -66.75
CA PRO A 377 -39.13 -83.83 -66.46
C PRO A 377 -39.61 -82.74 -65.48
N SER A 378 -40.72 -82.05 -65.77
CA SER A 378 -41.28 -81.05 -64.84
C SER A 378 -41.86 -81.74 -63.61
N LEU A 379 -41.92 -81.07 -62.46
CA LEU A 379 -42.45 -81.71 -61.24
C LEU A 379 -43.93 -82.09 -61.41
N GLU A 380 -44.67 -81.31 -62.19
CA GLU A 380 -46.06 -81.55 -62.55
C GLU A 380 -46.19 -82.87 -63.34
N ASP A 381 -45.31 -83.13 -64.30
CA ASP A 381 -45.33 -84.35 -65.14
C ASP A 381 -45.08 -85.65 -64.35
N ILE A 382 -44.38 -85.58 -63.21
CA ILE A 382 -43.93 -86.77 -62.47
C ILE A 382 -44.78 -87.02 -61.22
N SER A 383 -45.32 -85.96 -60.60
CA SER A 383 -46.01 -86.01 -59.30
C SER A 383 -47.14 -87.04 -59.22
N GLY A 384 -47.93 -87.20 -60.29
CA GLY A 384 -49.03 -88.18 -60.35
C GLY A 384 -48.56 -89.64 -60.53
N LEU A 385 -47.36 -89.85 -61.08
CA LEU A 385 -46.80 -91.18 -61.37
C LEU A 385 -45.91 -91.70 -60.24
N THR A 386 -45.43 -90.83 -59.36
CA THR A 386 -44.51 -91.17 -58.26
C THR A 386 -45.11 -91.00 -56.88
N MET A 387 -46.44 -91.06 -56.75
CA MET A 387 -47.09 -91.05 -55.43
C MET A 387 -46.53 -92.19 -54.57
N GLY A 388 -45.93 -91.82 -53.43
CA GLY A 388 -45.30 -92.75 -52.48
C GLY A 388 -43.81 -93.04 -52.73
N LEU A 389 -43.19 -92.48 -53.77
CA LEU A 389 -41.76 -92.59 -54.03
C LEU A 389 -41.04 -91.28 -53.70
N GLU A 390 -39.90 -91.36 -53.02
CA GLU A 390 -39.05 -90.20 -52.77
C GLU A 390 -38.48 -89.64 -54.08
N ILE A 391 -38.54 -88.31 -54.25
CA ILE A 391 -38.03 -87.61 -55.44
C ILE A 391 -36.72 -86.91 -55.07
N PHE A 392 -35.65 -87.30 -55.74
CA PHE A 392 -34.33 -86.72 -55.60
C PHE A 392 -34.00 -85.86 -56.80
N ARG A 393 -33.77 -84.57 -56.58
CA ARG A 393 -33.27 -83.65 -57.62
C ARG A 393 -31.85 -83.24 -57.32
N ARG A 394 -30.96 -83.47 -58.29
CA ARG A 394 -29.57 -83.03 -58.25
C ARG A 394 -29.30 -82.17 -59.48
N GLU A 395 -28.77 -80.98 -59.28
CA GLU A 395 -28.28 -80.14 -60.36
C GLU A 395 -26.86 -80.55 -60.72
N SER A 396 -26.60 -80.85 -62.00
CA SER A 396 -25.26 -81.14 -62.50
C SER A 396 -25.10 -80.57 -63.91
N ARG A 397 -24.04 -79.79 -64.13
CA ARG A 397 -23.73 -79.15 -65.44
C ARG A 397 -24.91 -78.37 -66.03
N GLY A 398 -25.63 -77.62 -65.20
CA GLY A 398 -26.77 -76.78 -65.60
C GLY A 398 -28.03 -77.55 -66.00
N LYS A 399 -28.10 -78.85 -65.72
CA LYS A 399 -29.29 -79.69 -65.93
C LYS A 399 -29.74 -80.27 -64.59
N ILE A 400 -31.05 -80.25 -64.35
CA ILE A 400 -31.66 -80.91 -63.19
C ILE A 400 -31.85 -82.39 -63.56
N HIS A 401 -31.18 -83.27 -62.83
CA HIS A 401 -31.38 -84.71 -62.88
C HIS A 401 -32.37 -85.10 -61.79
N THR A 402 -33.51 -85.67 -62.20
CA THR A 402 -34.54 -86.14 -61.28
C THR A 402 -34.47 -87.66 -61.22
N SER A 403 -34.23 -88.20 -60.03
CA SER A 403 -34.31 -89.63 -59.74
C SER A 403 -35.41 -89.89 -58.74
N VAL A 404 -36.06 -91.04 -58.84
CA VAL A 404 -37.23 -91.39 -58.03
C VAL A 404 -37.07 -92.76 -57.39
N GLY A 405 -37.58 -92.85 -56.16
CA GLY A 405 -37.53 -94.02 -55.32
C GLY A 405 -36.16 -94.29 -54.68
N HIS A 406 -36.21 -95.09 -53.62
CA HIS A 406 -35.05 -95.66 -52.95
C HIS A 406 -35.35 -97.16 -52.78
N PHE A 407 -34.74 -97.99 -53.61
CA PHE A 407 -35.05 -99.42 -53.70
C PHE A 407 -33.87 -100.22 -53.16
N SER A 408 -34.10 -101.15 -52.24
CA SER A 408 -33.08 -102.10 -51.80
C SER A 408 -32.89 -103.26 -52.79
N SER A 409 -33.79 -103.40 -53.77
CA SER A 409 -33.78 -104.45 -54.78
C SER A 409 -33.74 -103.88 -56.20
N LEU A 410 -32.84 -104.42 -57.02
CA LEU A 410 -32.78 -104.10 -58.45
C LEU A 410 -34.09 -104.42 -59.16
N LYS A 411 -34.81 -105.48 -58.74
CA LYS A 411 -36.06 -105.90 -59.37
C LYS A 411 -37.16 -104.85 -59.22
N GLU A 412 -37.25 -104.24 -58.05
CA GLU A 412 -38.20 -103.15 -57.78
C GLU A 412 -37.83 -101.91 -58.60
N ALA A 413 -36.55 -101.54 -58.63
CA ALA A 413 -36.07 -100.41 -59.42
C ALA A 413 -36.33 -100.59 -60.92
N ILE A 414 -36.15 -101.81 -61.46
CA ILE A 414 -36.46 -102.12 -62.86
C ILE A 414 -37.97 -102.00 -63.11
N HIS A 415 -38.81 -102.52 -62.21
CA HIS A 415 -40.26 -102.40 -62.34
C HIS A 415 -40.69 -100.93 -62.38
N THR A 416 -40.19 -100.10 -61.46
CA THR A 416 -40.47 -98.66 -61.48
C THR A 416 -39.94 -97.99 -62.75
N LYS A 417 -38.75 -98.36 -63.23
CA LYS A 417 -38.20 -97.84 -64.50
C LYS A 417 -39.09 -98.18 -65.69
N ASP A 418 -39.64 -99.38 -65.74
CA ASP A 418 -40.56 -99.80 -66.81
C ASP A 418 -41.91 -99.08 -66.72
N THR A 419 -42.45 -98.87 -65.51
CA THR A 419 -43.65 -98.05 -65.29
C THR A 419 -43.45 -96.61 -65.76
N MET A 420 -42.30 -96.02 -65.46
CA MET A 420 -41.95 -94.67 -65.91
C MET A 420 -41.77 -94.60 -67.43
N ALA A 421 -41.20 -95.63 -68.04
CA ALA A 421 -41.07 -95.72 -69.50
C ALA A 421 -42.43 -95.81 -70.20
N GLN A 422 -43.38 -96.59 -69.66
CA GLN A 422 -44.76 -96.69 -70.17
C GLN A 422 -45.52 -95.36 -70.05
N ALA A 423 -45.22 -94.57 -69.02
CA ALA A 423 -45.83 -93.26 -68.81
C ALA A 423 -45.22 -92.12 -69.64
N GLY A 424 -44.23 -92.42 -70.51
CA GLY A 424 -43.63 -91.44 -71.43
C GLY A 424 -42.16 -91.11 -71.15
N PHE A 425 -41.60 -91.51 -70.01
CA PHE A 425 -40.17 -91.29 -69.68
C PHE A 425 -39.28 -92.36 -70.30
N ARG A 426 -39.22 -92.40 -71.64
CA ARG A 426 -38.49 -93.41 -72.42
C ARG A 426 -36.98 -93.47 -72.15
N LYS A 427 -36.41 -92.46 -71.47
CA LYS A 427 -35.00 -92.39 -71.07
C LYS A 427 -34.76 -92.77 -69.60
N ALA A 428 -35.74 -93.35 -68.91
CA ALA A 428 -35.57 -93.78 -67.53
C ALA A 428 -34.51 -94.90 -67.40
N VAL A 429 -33.57 -94.74 -66.47
CA VAL A 429 -32.46 -95.69 -66.23
C VAL A 429 -32.31 -95.94 -64.73
N VAL A 430 -32.07 -97.19 -64.33
CA VAL A 430 -31.75 -97.52 -62.94
C VAL A 430 -30.30 -97.12 -62.64
N GLU A 431 -30.06 -96.52 -61.48
CA GLU A 431 -28.75 -96.20 -60.93
C GLU A 431 -28.58 -96.89 -59.57
N ALA A 432 -27.36 -97.34 -59.27
CA ALA A 432 -27.03 -97.99 -58.00
C ALA A 432 -26.07 -97.13 -57.17
N TYR A 433 -26.19 -97.21 -55.85
CA TYR A 433 -25.46 -96.39 -54.88
C TYR A 433 -24.93 -97.24 -53.72
N ARG A 434 -23.71 -96.94 -53.26
CA ARG A 434 -23.10 -97.49 -52.04
C ARG A 434 -22.42 -96.34 -51.30
N ASN A 435 -22.74 -96.14 -50.01
CA ASN A 435 -22.25 -94.99 -49.22
C ASN A 435 -22.48 -93.64 -49.93
N ASP A 436 -23.67 -93.46 -50.52
CA ASP A 436 -24.10 -92.27 -51.27
C ASP A 436 -23.31 -91.92 -52.56
N GLU A 437 -22.40 -92.80 -52.99
CA GLU A 437 -21.73 -92.70 -54.28
C GLU A 437 -22.34 -93.64 -55.32
N ARG A 438 -22.49 -93.13 -56.56
CA ARG A 438 -23.05 -93.91 -57.67
C ARG A 438 -22.03 -94.95 -58.14
N ILE A 439 -22.40 -96.22 -58.08
CA ILE A 439 -21.61 -97.33 -58.59
C ILE A 439 -22.20 -97.85 -59.93
N PRO A 440 -21.38 -98.49 -60.79
CA PRO A 440 -21.87 -99.16 -62.00
C PRO A 440 -22.91 -100.23 -61.66
N LEU A 441 -23.99 -100.35 -62.45
CA LEU A 441 -25.03 -101.36 -62.18
C LEU A 441 -24.48 -102.79 -62.16
N LYS A 442 -23.49 -103.08 -63.01
CA LYS A 442 -22.83 -104.38 -63.05
C LYS A 442 -22.14 -104.69 -61.71
N GLU A 443 -21.45 -103.70 -61.14
CA GLU A 443 -20.81 -103.82 -59.82
C GLU A 443 -21.86 -104.02 -58.71
N ALA A 444 -22.99 -103.31 -58.79
CA ALA A 444 -24.07 -103.44 -57.82
C ALA A 444 -24.73 -104.84 -57.81
N VAL A 445 -24.95 -105.43 -58.99
CA VAL A 445 -25.53 -106.79 -59.12
C VAL A 445 -24.56 -107.87 -58.63
N ASP A 446 -23.27 -107.71 -58.90
CA ASP A 446 -22.23 -108.64 -58.43
C ASP A 446 -22.09 -108.58 -56.89
N THR A 447 -22.24 -107.39 -56.28
CA THR A 447 -22.23 -107.25 -54.81
C THR A 447 -23.54 -107.65 -54.11
N ALA A 448 -24.66 -107.70 -54.84
CA ALA A 448 -25.96 -108.11 -54.28
C ALA A 448 -26.23 -109.62 -54.40
N SER A 449 -25.37 -110.38 -55.10
CA SER A 449 -25.50 -111.84 -55.32
C SER A 449 -24.56 -112.68 -54.44
N ILE A 450 -24.01 -112.10 -53.37
CA ILE A 450 -23.25 -112.82 -52.36
C ILE A 450 -23.93 -112.51 -51.00
N PRO A 451 -24.52 -113.51 -50.32
CA PRO A 451 -25.23 -113.30 -49.05
C PRO A 451 -24.32 -112.80 -47.93
#